data_AF-A0A3D2ENG9-F1
#
_entry.id   AF-A0A3D2ENG9-F1
#
_cell.length_a   1.000
_cell.length_b   1.000
_cell.length_c   1.000
_cell.angle_alpha   90.00
_cell.angle_beta   90.00
_cell.angle_gamma   90.00
#
_symmetry.space_group_name_H-M   'P 1'
#
loop_
_entity.id
_entity.type
_entity.pdbx_description
1 polymer ?
#
loop_
_entity_poly.entity_id
_entity_poly.type
_entity_poly.pdbx_seq_one_letter_code
_entity_poly.pdbx_strand_id
1 'polypeptide(L)' 'MQLGYKASFAAANLRSKQTRNITFMVSKPWTKFVDPFFLSLLDGVELVLRAQGYDLQIVMARDY' A
#
# COMPACT_ATOMS: atom_id res chain seq x y z
N MET A 1 9.66 -32.54 -8.06
CA MET A 1 8.63 -31.64 -8.63
C MET A 1 8.26 -30.61 -7.58
N GLN A 2 8.66 -29.35 -7.75
CA GLN A 2 8.34 -28.27 -6.83
C GLN A 2 6.98 -27.70 -7.27
N LEU A 3 5.97 -27.73 -6.39
CA LEU A 3 4.56 -27.48 -6.72
C LEU A 3 4.24 -26.03 -7.16
N GLY A 4 5.24 -25.15 -7.26
CA GLY A 4 5.04 -23.73 -7.57
C GLY A 4 4.12 -23.01 -6.58
N TYR A 5 3.97 -23.55 -5.36
CA TYR A 5 3.00 -23.07 -4.39
C TYR A 5 3.31 -21.62 -3.98
N LYS A 6 2.34 -20.74 -4.21
CA LYS A 6 2.33 -19.36 -3.71
C LYS A 6 1.22 -19.23 -2.69
N ALA A 7 1.56 -18.85 -1.46
CA ALA A 7 0.59 -18.65 -0.41
C ALA A 7 -0.41 -17.55 -0.79
N SER A 8 -1.70 -17.79 -0.55
CA SER A 8 -2.73 -16.78 -0.75
C SER A 8 -2.67 -15.74 0.37
N PHE A 9 -2.23 -14.54 0.03
CA PHE A 9 -2.19 -13.39 0.96
C PHE A 9 -3.58 -13.05 1.51
N ALA A 10 -4.64 -13.16 0.70
CA ALA A 10 -6.00 -12.89 1.14
C ALA A 10 -6.46 -13.85 2.26
N ALA A 11 -6.16 -15.15 2.13
CA ALA A 11 -6.52 -16.14 3.16
C ALA A 11 -5.70 -15.95 4.45
N ALA A 12 -4.41 -15.63 4.31
CA ALA A 12 -3.54 -15.31 5.46
C ALA A 12 -4.05 -14.08 6.21
N ASN A 13 -4.41 -13.02 5.49
CA ASN A 13 -4.94 -11.77 6.04
C ASN A 13 -6.30 -11.96 6.73
N LEU A 14 -7.18 -12.76 6.13
CA LEU A 14 -8.50 -13.06 6.72
C LEU A 14 -8.35 -13.80 8.07
N ARG A 15 -7.43 -14.77 8.14
CA ARG A 15 -7.17 -15.52 9.37
C ARG A 15 -6.53 -14.66 10.46
N SER A 16 -5.55 -13.82 10.10
CA SER A 16 -4.82 -12.98 11.06
C SER A 16 -5.58 -11.73 11.48
N LYS A 17 -6.64 -11.34 10.74
CA LYS A 17 -7.32 -10.03 10.83
C LYS A 17 -6.38 -8.83 10.61
N GLN A 18 -5.19 -9.06 10.05
CA GLN A 18 -4.20 -8.01 9.77
C GLN A 18 -3.70 -8.17 8.34
N THR A 19 -3.89 -7.12 7.54
CA THR A 19 -3.57 -7.13 6.10
C THR A 19 -2.10 -6.85 5.79
N ARG A 20 -1.34 -6.29 6.75
CA ARG A 20 -0.01 -5.70 6.54
C ARG A 20 0.02 -4.62 5.46
N ASN A 21 -1.11 -3.99 5.20
CA ASN A 21 -1.21 -2.87 4.28
C ASN A 21 -1.38 -1.58 5.07
N ILE A 22 -0.66 -0.54 4.66
CA ILE A 22 -0.85 0.83 5.15
C ILE A 22 -1.48 1.64 4.04
N THR A 23 -2.61 2.30 4.33
CA THR A 23 -3.35 3.08 3.32
C THR A 23 -3.07 4.57 3.49
N PHE A 24 -2.61 5.22 2.43
CA PHE A 24 -2.49 6.67 2.31
C PHE A 24 -3.69 7.23 1.54
N MET A 25 -4.46 8.09 2.20
CA MET A 25 -5.68 8.66 1.63
C MET A 25 -5.40 10.06 1.06
N VAL A 26 -5.70 10.24 -0.22
CA VAL A 26 -5.44 11.46 -0.97
C VAL A 26 -6.73 12.25 -1.15
N SER A 27 -6.84 13.41 -0.51
CA SER A 27 -7.99 14.31 -0.64
C SER A 27 -7.90 15.19 -1.89
N LYS A 28 -9.06 15.71 -2.33
CA LYS A 28 -9.11 16.69 -3.43
C LYS A 28 -8.54 18.04 -2.98
N PRO A 29 -7.84 18.79 -3.87
CA PRO A 29 -7.56 18.46 -5.26
C PRO A 29 -6.33 17.54 -5.39
N TRP A 30 -6.48 16.46 -6.17
CA TRP A 30 -5.43 15.44 -6.37
C TRP A 30 -4.17 15.97 -7.05
N THR A 31 -4.28 17.14 -7.68
CA THR A 31 -3.17 17.83 -8.34
C THR A 31 -2.02 18.21 -7.40
N LYS A 32 -2.27 18.32 -6.09
CA LYS A 32 -1.20 18.54 -5.10
C LYS A 32 -0.35 17.29 -4.83
N PHE A 33 -0.87 16.11 -5.17
CA PHE A 33 -0.22 14.83 -4.89
C PHE A 33 0.52 14.25 -6.12
N VAL A 34 0.38 14.88 -7.28
CA VAL A 34 1.29 14.70 -8.44
C VAL A 34 2.50 15.65 -8.37
N ASP A 35 2.60 16.45 -7.31
CA ASP A 35 3.78 17.26 -7.07
C ASP A 35 5.01 16.34 -6.80
N PRO A 36 6.17 16.61 -7.44
CA PRO A 36 7.36 15.77 -7.31
C PRO A 36 7.82 15.54 -5.87
N PHE A 37 7.60 16.52 -4.97
CA PHE A 37 7.95 16.37 -3.57
C PHE A 37 7.12 15.25 -2.91
N PHE A 38 5.80 15.24 -3.11
CA PHE A 38 4.93 14.21 -2.53
C PHE A 38 5.21 12.82 -3.09
N LEU A 39 5.51 12.72 -4.39
CA LEU A 39 5.91 11.45 -4.99
C LEU A 39 7.21 10.93 -4.38
N SER A 40 8.23 11.78 -4.22
CA SER A 40 9.50 11.39 -3.61
C SER A 40 9.35 10.94 -2.14
N LEU A 41 8.42 11.56 -1.41
CA LEU A 41 8.10 11.15 -0.04
C LEU A 41 7.41 9.78 -0.02
N LEU A 42 6.45 9.54 -0.92
CA LEU A 42 5.76 8.27 -1.04
C LEU A 42 6.72 7.13 -1.41
N ASP A 43 7.67 7.38 -2.32
CA ASP A 43 8.72 6.42 -2.68
C ASP A 43 9.59 6.06 -1.45
N GLY A 44 9.97 7.06 -0.65
CA GLY A 44 10.75 6.84 0.58
C GLY A 44 9.98 6.05 1.63
N VAL A 45 8.69 6.36 1.81
CA VAL A 45 7.81 5.61 2.72
C VAL A 45 7.63 4.18 2.23
N GLU A 46 7.38 3.97 0.94
CA GLU A 46 7.23 2.65 0.35
C GLU A 46 8.48 1.79 0.55
N LEU A 47 9.67 2.35 0.34
CA LEU A 47 10.94 1.66 0.57
C LEU A 47 11.04 1.11 1.99
N VAL A 48 10.74 1.95 2.99
CA VAL A 48 10.82 1.57 4.41
C VAL A 48 9.76 0.53 4.76
N LEU A 49 8.53 0.69 4.25
CA LEU A 49 7.44 -0.25 4.53
C LEU A 49 7.71 -1.63 3.93
N ARG A 50 8.22 -1.68 2.69
CA ARG A 50 8.62 -2.94 2.05
C ARG A 50 9.71 -3.66 2.84
N ALA A 51 10.68 -2.92 3.39
CA ALA A 51 11.72 -3.50 4.24
C ALA A 51 11.17 -4.13 5.53
N GLN A 52 10.03 -3.63 6.03
CA GLN A 52 9.32 -4.18 7.19
C GLN A 52 8.24 -5.23 6.81
N GLY A 53 8.08 -5.53 5.52
CA GLY A 53 7.08 -6.49 5.03
C GLY A 53 5.65 -5.95 4.99
N TYR A 54 5.50 -4.62 4.94
CA TYR A 54 4.24 -3.93 4.72
C TYR A 54 4.11 -3.45 3.27
N ASP A 55 2.87 -3.35 2.79
CA ASP A 55 2.51 -2.81 1.49
C ASP A 55 1.91 -1.40 1.64
N LEU A 56 2.25 -0.48 0.74
CA LEU A 56 1.69 0.88 0.73
C LEU A 56 0.57 0.97 -0.32
N GLN A 57 -0.62 1.35 0.12
CA GLN A 57 -1.79 1.53 -0.75
C GLN A 57 -2.18 2.99 -0.82
N ILE A 58 -2.28 3.55 -2.02
CA ILE A 58 -2.71 4.94 -2.21
C ILE A 58 -4.17 4.93 -2.70
N VAL A 59 -5.06 5.58 -1.95
CA VAL A 59 -6.49 5.64 -2.26
C VAL A 59 -6.91 7.09 -2.43
N MET A 60 -7.49 7.42 -3.58
CA MET A 60 -8.12 8.72 -3.81
C MET A 60 -9.45 8.78 -3.07
N ALA A 61 -9.63 9.81 -2.23
CA ALA A 61 -10.89 10.04 -1.53
C ALA A 61 -12.01 10.27 -2.56
N ARG A 62 -13.09 9.50 -2.44
CA ARG A 62 -14.33 9.73 -3.19
C ARG A 62 -15.11 10.85 -2.49
N ASP A 63 -15.71 11.74 -3.28
CA ASP A 63 -16.71 12.67 -2.75
C ASP A 63 -17.94 11.86 -2.33
N TYR A 64 -18.46 12.14 -1.13
CA TYR A 64 -19.73 11.63 -0.64
C TYR A 64 -20.84 12.64 -0.93
#